data_AF-A0A842HAT6-F1
#
_entry.id   AF-A0A842HAT6-F1
#
_cell.length_a   1.000
_cell.length_b   1.000
_cell.length_c   1.000
_cell.angle_alpha   90.00
_cell.angle_beta   90.00
_cell.angle_gamma   90.00
#
_symmetry.space_group_name_H-M   'P 1'
#
loop_
_entity.id
_entity.type
_entity.pdbx_description
1 polymer ?
#
loop_
_entity_poly.entity_id
_entity_poly.type
_entity_poly.pdbx_seq_one_letter_code
_entity_poly.pdbx_strand_id
1 'polypeptide(L)'
;MCKPAGYPQTDGAEQDAVTMLLSSLNADKVKADIRTRDKYPNVDGTLEIVDSERKPEGKFDVQIRKASAGCSSYNCPISLYAYSKVSSLPLLLIAVDTANKKVMWRHIFGGMPEYRDGQQSFTVKFTADDEIGRSEAYLNRWRLIVRDYNDRIQKYPKLAARVSRDIDLDNINDLDVQYFNKYANELNSLLERDFQSIRSRVLPPAARYGIGIANTTANKVEYQHHRIAFGARQPTVFRIESASSDSIFDDPSAVAFNWAQRSSLKNPREEALKFLRLPIEKSLKNYQLVVHGQDAACNILAQFVECFPHVFGINPTGEYSLKELQDAYYQTLPEACARYLPLPEGSENDHVGQIFLWQMEESLKKTRYLRLTHIPPLSSYSIDSGGLPVQAYEDSLKYLLAAGVEKVVNPWETLGPRDGDWIWSFADKAKMMSNLRKLFQRLIANYSEFVRGNEFFLSQSAYLDNCTSIIFNIVSSKGSGVNDCPMIEEYHIPNSTFEYPKVTTLIDGGSGRLDHHPSKWRELTLDGRKHSPSYFSQSSADWPFRRCPYLHGLYRLLASDLNAQYGYSFHID
;
A
#
# COMPACT_ATOMS: atom_id res chain seq x y z
N MET A 1 44.01 -67.91 38.76
CA MET A 1 42.78 -67.70 37.97
C MET A 1 42.37 -66.24 38.10
N CYS A 2 42.46 -65.45 37.04
CA CYS A 2 41.91 -64.09 37.01
C CYS A 2 40.39 -64.16 37.01
N LYS A 3 39.74 -63.50 37.97
CA LYS A 3 38.28 -63.32 37.94
C LYS A 3 37.94 -62.23 36.91
N PRO A 4 36.86 -62.37 36.15
CA PRO A 4 36.39 -61.32 35.25
C PRO A 4 36.05 -60.05 36.04
N ALA A 5 36.16 -58.89 35.40
CA ALA A 5 35.74 -57.62 35.99
C ALA A 5 34.26 -57.69 36.37
N GLY A 6 33.94 -57.29 37.61
CA GLY A 6 32.56 -57.15 38.04
C GLY A 6 31.89 -55.96 37.36
N TYR A 7 30.56 -56.00 37.25
CA TYR A 7 29.79 -54.82 36.85
C TYR A 7 30.06 -53.64 37.80
N PRO A 8 29.99 -52.39 37.31
CA PRO A 8 30.11 -51.21 38.16
C PRO A 8 29.12 -51.26 39.33
N GLN A 9 29.54 -50.84 40.52
CA GLN A 9 28.68 -50.80 41.71
C GLN A 9 27.46 -49.86 41.55
N THR A 10 27.48 -48.98 40.54
CA THR A 10 26.37 -48.05 40.21
C THR A 10 25.32 -48.63 39.26
N ASP A 11 25.56 -49.81 38.64
CA ASP A 11 24.67 -50.40 37.60
C ASP A 11 23.23 -50.57 38.08
N GLY A 12 23.04 -51.10 39.30
CA GLY A 12 21.70 -51.28 39.87
C GLY A 12 20.95 -49.96 40.08
N ALA A 13 21.66 -48.93 40.58
CA ALA A 13 21.05 -47.63 40.85
C ALA A 13 20.72 -46.85 39.57
N GLU A 14 21.51 -47.01 38.50
CA GLU A 14 21.24 -46.44 37.19
C GLU A 14 20.03 -47.12 36.54
N GLN A 15 19.95 -48.45 36.63
CA GLN A 15 18.82 -49.23 36.12
C GLN A 15 17.51 -48.88 36.85
N ASP A 16 17.55 -48.68 38.16
CA ASP A 16 16.39 -48.25 38.96
C ASP A 16 15.88 -46.86 38.53
N ALA A 17 16.81 -45.93 38.27
CA ALA A 17 16.46 -44.58 37.83
C ALA A 17 15.78 -44.58 36.45
N VAL A 18 16.30 -45.37 35.50
CA VAL A 18 15.69 -45.54 34.18
C VAL A 18 14.31 -46.20 34.28
N THR A 19 14.20 -47.27 35.08
CA THR A 19 12.92 -47.96 35.30
C THR A 19 11.86 -47.01 35.86
N MET A 20 12.25 -46.16 36.82
CA MET A 20 11.37 -45.16 37.40
C MET A 20 10.90 -44.10 36.39
N LEU A 21 11.82 -43.57 35.58
CA LEU A 21 11.46 -42.65 34.49
C LEU A 21 10.44 -43.30 33.54
N LEU A 22 10.73 -44.50 33.04
CA LEU A 22 9.87 -45.21 32.10
C LEU A 22 8.48 -45.47 32.69
N SER A 23 8.40 -45.81 33.97
CA SER A 23 7.12 -46.00 34.67
C SER A 23 6.32 -44.71 34.91
N SER A 24 6.99 -43.54 34.85
CA SER A 24 6.38 -42.22 35.07
C SER A 24 5.89 -41.58 33.76
N LEU A 25 6.41 -42.02 32.62
CA LEU A 25 6.02 -41.52 31.30
C LEU A 25 4.67 -42.10 30.84
N ASN A 26 3.91 -41.30 30.10
CA ASN A 26 2.73 -41.81 29.39
C ASN A 26 3.18 -42.51 28.09
N ALA A 27 3.21 -43.84 28.10
CA ALA A 27 3.69 -44.65 26.98
C ALA A 27 2.87 -44.49 25.68
N ASP A 28 1.63 -43.99 25.75
CA ASP A 28 0.84 -43.68 24.55
C ASP A 28 1.25 -42.37 23.87
N LYS A 29 1.91 -41.47 24.62
CA LYS A 29 2.29 -40.11 24.16
C LYS A 29 3.79 -39.90 24.02
N VAL A 30 4.61 -40.69 24.70
CA VAL A 30 6.07 -40.59 24.68
C VAL A 30 6.68 -41.95 24.39
N LYS A 31 7.54 -42.02 23.37
CA LYS A 31 8.36 -43.19 23.03
C LYS A 31 9.77 -42.93 23.53
N ALA A 32 10.19 -43.72 24.51
CA ALA A 32 11.51 -43.60 25.12
C ALA A 32 12.47 -44.63 24.53
N ASP A 33 13.64 -44.18 24.09
CA ASP A 33 14.77 -45.02 23.68
C ASP A 33 15.97 -44.66 24.56
N ILE A 34 16.12 -45.39 25.67
CA ILE A 34 17.13 -45.15 26.69
C ILE A 34 18.16 -46.25 26.65
N ARG A 35 19.44 -45.87 26.54
CA ARG A 35 20.57 -46.79 26.52
C ARG A 35 21.04 -46.99 27.95
N THR A 36 21.04 -48.24 28.41
CA THR A 36 21.65 -48.63 29.69
C THR A 36 22.94 -49.41 29.40
N ARG A 37 23.93 -49.27 30.30
CA ARG A 37 25.21 -50.00 30.24
C ARG A 37 26.16 -49.64 29.09
N ASP A 38 25.90 -48.52 28.41
CA ASP A 38 26.74 -48.01 27.33
C ASP A 38 27.37 -46.65 27.73
N LYS A 39 28.63 -46.41 27.36
CA LYS A 39 29.37 -45.18 27.71
C LYS A 39 29.27 -44.15 26.60
N TYR A 40 28.07 -43.68 26.30
CA TYR A 40 27.90 -42.52 25.41
C TYR A 40 28.17 -41.21 26.17
N PRO A 41 28.91 -40.25 25.57
CA PRO A 41 29.17 -38.98 26.21
C PRO A 41 27.90 -38.11 26.24
N ASN A 42 27.64 -37.46 27.38
CA ASN A 42 26.68 -36.37 27.61
C ASN A 42 25.17 -36.68 27.53
N VAL A 43 24.74 -37.80 26.95
CA VAL A 43 23.32 -38.19 26.87
C VAL A 43 23.14 -39.69 27.06
N ASP A 44 22.02 -40.10 27.65
CA ASP A 44 21.68 -41.50 27.91
C ASP A 44 20.64 -42.05 26.93
N GLY A 45 20.05 -41.20 26.08
CA GLY A 45 19.06 -41.65 25.11
C GLY A 45 18.20 -40.52 24.58
N THR A 46 17.01 -40.89 24.09
CA THR A 46 16.07 -39.94 23.50
C THR A 46 14.63 -40.18 23.94
N LEU A 47 13.83 -39.12 23.95
CA LEU A 47 12.38 -39.17 24.16
C LEU A 47 11.68 -38.54 22.96
N GLU A 48 10.79 -39.29 22.31
CA GLU A 48 9.99 -38.82 21.17
C GLU A 48 8.53 -38.64 21.58
N ILE A 49 7.98 -37.45 21.30
CA ILE A 49 6.57 -37.13 21.54
C ILE A 49 5.77 -37.50 20.29
N VAL A 50 4.60 -38.12 20.50
CA VAL A 50 3.66 -38.46 19.43
C VAL A 50 2.29 -37.83 19.65
N ASP A 51 1.59 -37.57 18.55
CA ASP A 51 0.25 -37.00 18.54
C ASP A 51 -0.84 -38.05 18.89
N SER A 52 -2.12 -37.69 18.74
CA SER A 52 -3.24 -38.63 18.96
C SER A 52 -3.29 -39.79 17.96
N GLU A 53 -2.70 -39.64 16.78
CA GLU A 53 -2.61 -40.66 15.73
C GLU A 53 -1.32 -41.47 15.80
N ARG A 54 -0.50 -41.25 16.85
CA ARG A 54 0.83 -41.85 17.04
C ARG A 54 1.88 -41.42 16.00
N LYS A 55 1.70 -40.26 15.36
CA LYS A 55 2.73 -39.65 14.49
C LYS A 55 3.72 -38.84 15.32
N PRO A 56 5.03 -38.82 14.97
CA PRO A 56 6.02 -38.02 15.68
C PRO A 56 5.76 -36.50 15.60
N GLU A 57 5.70 -35.82 16.75
CA GLU A 57 5.66 -34.36 16.86
C GLU A 57 7.06 -33.75 17.04
N GLY A 58 7.96 -34.49 17.70
CA GLY A 58 9.37 -34.16 17.79
C GLY A 58 10.09 -34.90 18.92
N LYS A 59 11.39 -34.65 19.05
CA LYS A 59 12.32 -35.51 19.78
C LYS A 59 13.27 -34.72 20.66
N PHE A 60 13.63 -35.30 21.80
CA PHE A 60 14.59 -34.77 22.76
C PHE A 60 15.77 -35.70 22.92
N ASP A 61 16.95 -35.11 23.08
CA ASP A 61 18.07 -35.77 23.75
C ASP A 61 17.83 -35.73 25.26
N VAL A 62 18.16 -36.82 25.97
CA VAL A 62 17.99 -36.86 27.43
C VAL A 62 19.23 -37.35 28.16
N GLN A 63 19.51 -36.73 29.30
CA GLN A 63 20.49 -37.19 30.28
C GLN A 63 19.77 -37.47 31.59
N ILE A 64 19.84 -38.70 32.06
CA ILE A 64 19.23 -39.20 33.28
C ILE A 64 20.27 -39.21 34.39
N ARG A 65 19.89 -38.67 35.55
CA ARG A 65 20.74 -38.58 36.73
C ARG A 65 19.97 -38.96 37.97
N LYS A 66 20.59 -39.74 38.84
CA LYS A 66 20.06 -40.00 40.19
C LYS A 66 20.16 -38.71 41.02
N ALA A 67 19.10 -38.40 41.75
CA ALA A 67 19.00 -37.26 42.64
C ALA A 67 18.82 -37.69 44.11
N SER A 68 19.09 -36.78 45.04
CA SER A 68 18.87 -37.00 46.47
C SER A 68 17.38 -37.02 46.83
N ALA A 69 17.04 -37.63 47.96
CA ALA A 69 15.67 -37.60 48.48
C ALA A 69 15.20 -36.14 48.71
N GLY A 70 14.04 -35.79 48.17
CA GLY A 70 13.41 -34.47 48.28
C GLY A 70 14.01 -33.44 47.31
N CYS A 71 14.63 -33.90 46.22
CA CYS A 71 15.39 -33.07 45.29
C CYS A 71 14.54 -31.90 44.73
N SER A 72 14.86 -30.69 45.18
CA SER A 72 14.36 -29.42 44.63
C SER A 72 15.37 -28.75 43.68
N SER A 73 16.58 -29.32 43.54
CA SER A 73 17.61 -28.80 42.65
C SER A 73 18.66 -29.86 42.30
N TYR A 74 19.33 -29.68 41.15
CA TYR A 74 20.39 -30.55 40.68
C TYR A 74 21.62 -29.74 40.24
N ASN A 75 22.82 -30.23 40.55
CA ASN A 75 24.06 -29.60 40.12
C ASN A 75 24.44 -30.09 38.70
N CYS A 76 24.10 -29.29 37.68
CA CYS A 76 24.28 -29.61 36.27
C CYS A 76 25.75 -29.40 35.84
N PRO A 77 26.43 -30.42 35.27
CA PRO A 77 27.80 -30.27 34.79
C PRO A 77 27.86 -29.39 33.53
N ILE A 78 28.91 -28.58 33.39
CA ILE A 78 29.07 -27.70 32.21
C ILE A 78 29.17 -28.49 30.91
N SER A 79 29.66 -29.73 30.92
CA SER A 79 29.70 -30.57 29.73
C SER A 79 28.31 -30.79 29.10
N LEU A 80 27.27 -30.92 29.92
CA LEU A 80 25.89 -31.07 29.45
C LEU A 80 25.34 -29.76 28.86
N TYR A 81 25.66 -28.63 29.48
CA TYR A 81 25.33 -27.31 28.93
C TYR A 81 26.07 -27.01 27.63
N ALA A 82 27.35 -27.36 27.53
CA ALA A 82 28.13 -27.25 26.29
C ALA A 82 27.52 -28.10 25.18
N TYR A 83 27.10 -29.33 25.49
CA TYR A 83 26.39 -30.20 24.55
C TYR A 83 25.09 -29.56 24.02
N SER A 84 24.32 -28.88 24.88
CA SER A 84 23.08 -28.18 24.46
C SER A 84 23.28 -27.09 23.41
N LYS A 85 24.51 -26.58 23.24
CA LYS A 85 24.83 -25.55 22.22
C LYS A 85 25.13 -26.14 20.85
N VAL A 86 25.48 -27.43 20.79
CA VAL A 86 25.88 -28.11 19.55
C VAL A 86 24.89 -29.18 19.11
N SER A 87 23.97 -29.61 19.97
CA SER A 87 22.93 -30.56 19.60
C SER A 87 21.88 -29.90 18.68
N SER A 88 21.44 -30.66 17.68
CA SER A 88 20.30 -30.32 16.82
C SER A 88 18.95 -30.59 17.48
N LEU A 89 18.93 -31.33 18.59
CA LEU A 89 17.72 -31.66 19.35
C LEU A 89 17.69 -30.88 20.67
N PRO A 90 16.50 -30.50 21.17
CA PRO A 90 16.37 -29.98 22.52
C PRO A 90 16.83 -31.01 23.55
N LEU A 91 17.51 -30.55 24.61
CA LEU A 91 18.15 -31.40 25.62
C LEU A 91 17.41 -31.33 26.97
N LEU A 92 17.02 -32.48 27.50
CA LEU A 92 16.43 -32.59 28.84
C LEU A 92 17.41 -33.21 29.84
N LEU A 93 17.59 -32.54 30.97
CA LEU A 93 18.12 -33.13 32.18
C LEU A 93 16.96 -33.76 32.96
N ILE A 94 17.03 -35.06 33.20
CA ILE A 94 16.07 -35.82 34.02
C ILE A 94 16.73 -36.18 35.35
N ALA A 95 16.16 -35.72 36.45
CA ALA A 95 16.63 -36.00 37.81
C ALA A 95 15.66 -36.93 38.53
N VAL A 96 16.12 -38.12 38.92
CA VAL A 96 15.29 -39.19 39.49
C VAL A 96 15.57 -39.36 40.99
N ASP A 97 14.57 -39.06 41.80
CA ASP A 97 14.54 -39.32 43.25
C ASP A 97 13.89 -40.68 43.51
N THR A 98 14.73 -41.70 43.62
CA THR A 98 14.28 -43.08 43.85
C THR A 98 13.62 -43.29 45.22
N ALA A 99 13.92 -42.45 46.22
CA ALA A 99 13.41 -42.61 47.57
C ALA A 99 11.96 -42.14 47.69
N ASN A 100 11.64 -40.99 47.09
CA ASN A 100 10.26 -40.45 47.10
C ASN A 100 9.46 -40.79 45.84
N LYS A 101 10.02 -41.59 44.92
CA LYS A 101 9.41 -41.96 43.64
C LYS A 101 9.02 -40.74 42.80
N LYS A 102 9.93 -39.76 42.71
CA LYS A 102 9.74 -38.53 41.93
C LYS A 102 10.72 -38.43 40.79
N VAL A 103 10.25 -37.93 39.66
CA VAL A 103 11.06 -37.68 38.47
C VAL A 103 10.89 -36.23 38.08
N MET A 104 11.98 -35.46 38.15
CA MET A 104 12.00 -34.05 37.76
C MET A 104 12.70 -33.87 36.43
N TRP A 105 12.35 -32.83 35.67
CA TRP A 105 12.94 -32.53 34.37
C TRP A 105 13.31 -31.05 34.24
N ARG A 106 14.30 -30.75 33.40
CA ARG A 106 14.58 -29.39 32.96
C ARG A 106 15.15 -29.36 31.55
N HIS A 107 14.70 -28.41 30.73
CA HIS A 107 15.33 -28.12 29.44
C HIS A 107 16.64 -27.35 29.65
N ILE A 108 17.75 -27.91 29.17
CA ILE A 108 19.08 -27.30 29.20
C ILE A 108 19.33 -26.67 27.83
N PHE A 109 19.63 -25.37 27.80
CA PHE A 109 19.84 -24.60 26.56
C PHE A 109 20.87 -23.48 26.75
N GLY A 110 21.37 -22.90 25.65
CA GLY A 110 22.44 -21.90 25.70
C GLY A 110 22.16 -20.63 26.52
N GLY A 111 20.90 -20.31 26.82
CA GLY A 111 20.48 -19.10 27.54
C GLY A 111 20.09 -19.32 29.01
N MET A 112 20.56 -20.39 29.66
CA MET A 112 20.26 -20.68 31.08
C MET A 112 20.69 -19.51 31.99
N PRO A 113 19.77 -18.89 32.77
CA PRO A 113 20.10 -17.76 33.63
C PRO A 113 21.01 -18.12 34.80
N GLU A 114 21.03 -19.39 35.21
CA GLU A 114 21.85 -19.90 36.32
C GLU A 114 23.33 -20.09 35.94
N TYR A 115 23.67 -20.07 34.64
CA TYR A 115 25.04 -20.25 34.15
C TYR A 115 25.87 -18.96 34.24
N ARG A 116 27.14 -19.10 34.63
CA ARG A 116 28.18 -18.05 34.57
C ARG A 116 29.48 -18.61 33.98
N ASP A 117 30.21 -17.78 33.24
CA ASP A 117 31.49 -18.18 32.64
C ASP A 117 32.53 -18.59 33.71
N GLY A 118 33.32 -19.62 33.39
CA GLY A 118 34.39 -20.12 34.27
C GLY A 118 33.96 -21.15 35.34
N GLN A 119 32.67 -21.48 35.44
CA GLN A 119 32.18 -22.50 36.38
C GLN A 119 32.43 -23.93 35.87
N GLN A 120 32.52 -24.92 36.79
CA GLN A 120 32.59 -26.36 36.46
C GLN A 120 31.19 -27.03 36.47
N SER A 121 30.24 -26.43 37.19
CA SER A 121 28.84 -26.83 37.25
C SER A 121 27.96 -25.65 37.70
N PHE A 122 26.65 -25.72 37.48
CA PHE A 122 25.68 -24.76 38.01
C PHE A 122 24.42 -25.47 38.53
N THR A 123 23.76 -24.85 39.50
CA THR A 123 22.57 -25.44 40.13
C THR A 123 21.30 -25.09 39.37
N VAL A 124 20.64 -26.11 38.84
CA VAL A 124 19.29 -26.04 38.27
C VAL A 124 18.28 -26.23 39.40
N LYS A 125 17.30 -25.34 39.52
CA LYS A 125 16.19 -25.49 40.48
C LYS A 125 14.96 -26.06 39.78
N PHE A 126 14.28 -26.98 40.46
CA PHE A 126 13.02 -27.57 39.99
C PHE A 126 11.82 -26.93 40.70
N THR A 127 10.73 -26.82 39.95
CA THR A 127 9.42 -26.37 40.43
C THR A 127 8.41 -27.51 40.36
N ALA A 128 7.21 -27.36 40.92
CA ALA A 128 6.17 -28.39 40.85
C ALA A 128 5.78 -28.75 39.40
N ASP A 129 5.86 -27.78 38.49
CA ASP A 129 5.58 -27.99 37.06
C ASP A 129 6.68 -28.75 36.31
N ASP A 130 7.83 -28.93 36.96
CA ASP A 130 8.97 -29.67 36.43
C ASP A 130 8.92 -31.16 36.83
N GLU A 131 7.82 -31.63 37.43
CA GLU A 131 7.62 -33.06 37.78
C GLU A 131 7.03 -33.84 36.60
N ILE A 132 7.65 -34.95 36.22
CA ILE A 132 7.07 -35.96 35.33
C ILE A 132 6.17 -36.85 36.20
N GLY A 133 4.86 -36.65 36.07
CA GLY A 133 3.86 -37.39 36.82
C GLY A 133 2.63 -37.69 35.98
N ARG A 134 1.53 -38.04 36.65
CA ARG A 134 0.25 -38.38 35.99
C ARG A 134 -0.39 -37.20 35.27
N SER A 135 -0.07 -35.96 35.63
CA SER A 135 -0.55 -34.78 34.94
C SER A 135 0.19 -34.60 33.61
N GLU A 136 -0.53 -34.30 32.53
CA GLU A 136 0.06 -34.00 31.22
C GLU A 136 0.72 -32.60 31.12
N ALA A 137 0.90 -31.90 32.25
CA ALA A 137 1.47 -30.55 32.28
C ALA A 137 2.89 -30.47 31.68
N TYR A 138 3.74 -31.47 31.96
CA TYR A 138 5.08 -31.55 31.39
C TYR A 138 5.06 -31.73 29.87
N LEU A 139 4.10 -32.52 29.33
CA LEU A 139 3.97 -32.77 27.90
C LEU A 139 3.67 -31.49 27.12
N ASN A 140 2.80 -30.63 27.67
CA ASN A 140 2.50 -29.34 27.03
C ASN A 140 3.74 -28.45 26.95
N ARG A 141 4.56 -28.41 27.99
CA ARG A 141 5.83 -27.67 27.97
C ARG A 141 6.83 -28.27 26.98
N TRP A 142 6.92 -29.59 26.91
CA TRP A 142 7.81 -30.24 25.95
C TRP A 142 7.37 -29.97 24.50
N ARG A 143 6.07 -30.01 24.20
CA ARG A 143 5.55 -29.63 22.88
C ARG A 143 5.92 -28.19 22.49
N LEU A 144 5.84 -27.25 23.43
CA LEU A 144 6.27 -25.87 23.19
C LEU A 144 7.76 -25.78 22.85
N ILE A 145 8.62 -26.52 23.56
CA ILE A 145 10.07 -26.56 23.29
C ILE A 145 10.35 -27.14 21.91
N VAL A 146 9.75 -28.29 21.58
CA VAL A 146 9.90 -28.92 20.25
C VAL A 146 9.44 -27.99 19.14
N ARG A 147 8.28 -27.33 19.32
CA ARG A 147 7.76 -26.39 18.33
C ARG A 147 8.70 -25.22 18.11
N ASP A 148 9.26 -24.64 19.16
CA ASP A 148 10.25 -23.57 19.05
C ASP A 148 11.51 -24.02 18.29
N TYR A 149 12.03 -25.21 18.56
CA TYR A 149 13.18 -25.75 17.81
C TYR A 149 12.85 -26.01 16.33
N ASN A 150 11.70 -26.64 16.05
CA ASN A 150 11.25 -26.89 14.67
C ASN A 150 11.03 -25.56 13.92
N ASP A 151 10.43 -24.56 14.56
CA ASP A 151 10.25 -23.22 14.02
C ASP A 151 11.60 -22.57 13.68
N ARG A 152 12.60 -22.69 14.55
CA ARG A 152 13.95 -22.16 14.30
C ARG A 152 14.61 -22.84 13.12
N ILE A 153 14.53 -24.18 13.03
CA ILE A 153 15.07 -24.95 11.91
C ILE A 153 14.39 -24.56 10.59
N GLN A 154 13.05 -24.40 10.59
CA GLN A 154 12.29 -23.97 9.41
C GLN A 154 12.54 -22.51 9.01
N LYS A 155 12.75 -21.61 9.98
CA LYS A 155 13.00 -20.18 9.72
C LYS A 155 14.45 -19.87 9.37
N TYR A 156 15.41 -20.74 9.73
CA TYR A 156 16.83 -20.50 9.52
C TYR A 156 17.20 -20.21 8.05
N PRO A 157 16.71 -20.94 7.02
CA PRO A 157 16.97 -20.61 5.63
C PRO A 157 16.54 -19.18 5.26
N LYS A 158 15.38 -18.73 5.77
CA LYS A 158 14.85 -17.37 5.54
C LYS A 158 15.71 -16.30 6.22
N LEU A 159 16.23 -16.58 7.42
CA LEU A 159 17.14 -15.71 8.14
C LEU A 159 18.52 -15.64 7.49
N ALA A 160 19.07 -16.77 7.04
CA ALA A 160 20.32 -16.83 6.30
C ALA A 160 20.22 -16.05 4.98
N ALA A 161 19.14 -16.22 4.23
CA ALA A 161 18.86 -15.43 3.03
C ALA A 161 18.70 -13.92 3.34
N ARG A 162 18.17 -13.56 4.52
CA ARG A 162 18.09 -12.15 4.95
C ARG A 162 19.45 -11.56 5.31
N VAL A 163 20.29 -12.30 6.04
CA VAL A 163 21.65 -11.85 6.39
C VAL A 163 22.53 -11.73 5.14
N SER A 164 22.37 -12.63 4.17
CA SER A 164 23.03 -12.54 2.86
C SER A 164 22.58 -11.30 2.06
N ARG A 165 21.28 -10.98 2.09
CA ARG A 165 20.71 -9.76 1.45
C ARG A 165 21.23 -8.45 2.06
N ASP A 166 21.48 -8.41 3.36
CA ASP A 166 21.82 -7.19 4.09
C ASP A 166 23.33 -6.85 4.05
N ILE A 167 24.21 -7.77 3.62
CA ILE A 167 25.67 -7.63 3.79
C ILE A 167 26.47 -7.65 2.48
N ASP A 168 26.01 -8.31 1.41
CA ASP A 168 26.91 -8.63 0.28
C ASP A 168 26.58 -7.90 -1.03
N LEU A 169 27.21 -6.74 -1.25
CA LEU A 169 27.30 -6.09 -2.57
C LEU A 169 28.37 -6.74 -3.47
N ASP A 170 29.18 -7.68 -2.94
CA ASP A 170 30.40 -8.22 -3.57
C ASP A 170 30.16 -8.96 -4.91
N ASN A 171 28.89 -9.16 -5.30
CA ASN A 171 28.50 -9.80 -6.56
C ASN A 171 27.68 -8.88 -7.50
N ILE A 172 27.63 -7.57 -7.23
CA ILE A 172 27.04 -6.57 -8.12
C ILE A 172 28.18 -5.71 -8.67
N ASN A 173 28.22 -5.56 -10.00
CA ASN A 173 29.23 -4.72 -10.66
C ASN A 173 29.14 -3.26 -10.15
N ASP A 174 30.28 -2.64 -9.82
CA ASP A 174 30.38 -1.25 -9.38
C ASP A 174 29.66 -0.27 -10.32
N LEU A 175 29.68 -0.52 -11.63
CA LEU A 175 28.97 0.28 -12.61
C LEU A 175 27.45 0.20 -12.43
N ASP A 176 26.92 -0.97 -12.09
CA ASP A 176 25.50 -1.15 -11.77
C ASP A 176 25.15 -0.44 -10.49
N VAL A 177 25.96 -0.62 -9.44
CA VAL A 177 25.77 0.06 -8.16
C VAL A 177 25.74 1.57 -8.36
N GLN A 178 26.67 2.14 -9.14
CA GLN A 178 26.69 3.57 -9.45
C GLN A 178 25.47 4.02 -10.25
N TYR A 179 25.09 3.28 -11.30
CA TYR A 179 23.93 3.61 -12.12
C TYR A 179 22.64 3.58 -11.31
N PHE A 180 22.38 2.48 -10.59
CA PHE A 180 21.14 2.28 -9.85
C PHE A 180 21.04 3.16 -8.60
N ASN A 181 22.17 3.55 -7.99
CA ASN A 181 22.14 4.58 -6.94
C ASN A 181 21.73 5.94 -7.51
N LYS A 182 22.30 6.36 -8.65
CA LYS A 182 21.87 7.60 -9.32
C LYS A 182 20.40 7.53 -9.71
N TYR A 183 19.96 6.39 -10.23
CA TYR A 183 18.56 6.19 -10.60
C TYR A 183 17.65 6.30 -9.39
N ALA A 184 17.90 5.56 -8.31
CA ALA A 184 17.08 5.64 -7.12
C ALA A 184 17.08 7.05 -6.50
N ASN A 185 18.20 7.77 -6.54
CA ASN A 185 18.27 9.15 -6.07
C ASN A 185 17.42 10.10 -6.93
N GLU A 186 17.49 9.99 -8.26
CA GLU A 186 16.63 10.77 -9.17
C GLU A 186 15.15 10.45 -8.94
N LEU A 187 14.79 9.17 -8.78
CA LEU A 187 13.42 8.75 -8.48
C LEU A 187 12.90 9.37 -7.18
N ASN A 188 13.64 9.25 -6.09
CA ASN A 188 13.22 9.83 -4.81
C ASN A 188 13.18 11.36 -4.88
N SER A 189 14.14 12.00 -5.57
CA SER A 189 14.14 13.47 -5.77
C SER A 189 12.92 13.95 -6.55
N LEU A 190 12.54 13.24 -7.62
CA LEU A 190 11.32 13.52 -8.38
C LEU A 190 10.08 13.37 -7.51
N LEU A 191 9.99 12.30 -6.70
CA LEU A 191 8.87 12.07 -5.78
C LEU A 191 8.81 13.07 -4.62
N GLU A 192 9.92 13.68 -4.25
CA GLU A 192 10.00 14.67 -3.16
C GLU A 192 9.75 16.10 -3.63
N ARG A 193 10.15 16.44 -4.86
CA ARG A 193 10.09 17.81 -5.35
C ARG A 193 8.99 18.04 -6.38
N ASP A 194 8.84 17.10 -7.30
CA ASP A 194 8.05 17.30 -8.51
C ASP A 194 6.70 16.55 -8.45
N PHE A 195 6.63 15.45 -7.67
CA PHE A 195 5.50 14.51 -7.64
C PHE A 195 5.09 14.08 -6.22
N GLN A 196 5.07 15.02 -5.26
CA GLN A 196 4.78 14.73 -3.84
C GLN A 196 3.37 14.14 -3.63
N SER A 197 2.35 14.65 -4.33
CA SER A 197 1.00 14.06 -4.30
C SER A 197 0.95 12.65 -4.87
N ILE A 198 1.77 12.32 -5.88
CA ILE A 198 1.85 10.96 -6.42
C ILE A 198 2.48 10.02 -5.40
N ARG A 199 3.54 10.46 -4.72
CA ARG A 199 4.21 9.71 -3.65
C ARG A 199 3.25 9.37 -2.51
N SER A 200 2.44 10.33 -2.08
CA SER A 200 1.61 10.19 -0.88
C SER A 200 0.27 9.48 -1.12
N ARG A 201 -0.27 9.55 -2.35
CA ARG A 201 -1.62 9.04 -2.66
C ARG A 201 -1.68 7.87 -3.61
N VAL A 202 -0.75 7.80 -4.58
CA VAL A 202 -0.84 6.84 -5.69
C VAL A 202 0.10 5.68 -5.45
N LEU A 203 1.32 5.95 -5.00
CA LEU A 203 2.29 4.93 -4.69
C LEU A 203 2.09 4.38 -3.27
N PRO A 204 2.42 3.10 -3.02
CA PRO A 204 2.26 2.54 -1.69
C PRO A 204 3.23 3.19 -0.70
N PRO A 205 2.84 3.46 0.56
CA PRO A 205 3.65 4.21 1.52
C PRO A 205 5.06 3.65 1.70
N ALA A 206 6.05 4.54 1.66
CA ALA A 206 7.46 4.24 1.88
C ALA A 206 8.26 5.48 2.34
N ALA A 207 9.31 5.26 3.13
CA ALA A 207 10.27 6.31 3.47
C ALA A 207 11.12 6.70 2.25
N ARG A 208 11.46 5.71 1.42
CA ARG A 208 12.12 5.87 0.12
C ARG A 208 11.89 4.63 -0.74
N TYR A 209 12.11 4.77 -2.04
CA TYR A 209 12.11 3.65 -2.99
C TYR A 209 13.55 3.28 -3.33
N GLY A 210 13.89 2.01 -3.12
CA GLY A 210 15.18 1.43 -3.47
C GLY A 210 15.09 0.49 -4.67
N ILE A 211 16.25 -0.01 -5.11
CA ILE A 211 16.41 -0.96 -6.20
C ILE A 211 17.08 -2.23 -5.69
N GLY A 212 16.36 -3.35 -5.73
CA GLY A 212 16.91 -4.69 -5.53
C GLY A 212 17.41 -5.26 -6.85
N ILE A 213 18.69 -5.57 -6.98
CA ILE A 213 19.27 -6.19 -8.18
C ILE A 213 19.21 -7.71 -8.02
N ALA A 214 18.48 -8.37 -8.90
CA ALA A 214 18.23 -9.81 -8.87
C ALA A 214 19.30 -10.59 -9.64
N ASN A 215 19.58 -10.14 -10.87
CA ASN A 215 20.53 -10.79 -11.75
C ASN A 215 21.21 -9.76 -12.64
N THR A 216 22.50 -9.94 -12.89
CA THR A 216 23.28 -9.07 -13.75
C THR A 216 24.20 -9.90 -14.63
N THR A 217 24.27 -9.55 -15.91
CA THR A 217 25.19 -10.14 -16.89
C THR A 217 25.85 -9.02 -17.70
N ALA A 218 26.74 -9.36 -18.63
CA ALA A 218 27.38 -8.40 -19.51
C ALA A 218 26.40 -7.54 -20.35
N ASN A 219 25.21 -8.06 -20.67
CA ASN A 219 24.27 -7.42 -21.61
C ASN A 219 22.90 -7.08 -21.01
N LYS A 220 22.54 -7.66 -19.86
CA LYS A 220 21.22 -7.47 -19.24
C LYS A 220 21.31 -7.30 -17.73
N VAL A 221 20.28 -6.66 -17.18
CA VAL A 221 20.05 -6.54 -15.74
C VAL A 221 18.58 -6.79 -15.41
N GLU A 222 18.36 -7.52 -14.33
CA GLU A 222 17.05 -7.81 -13.73
C GLU A 222 17.03 -7.15 -12.35
N TYR A 223 16.02 -6.30 -12.11
CA TYR A 223 15.93 -5.51 -10.89
C TYR A 223 14.48 -5.25 -10.48
N GLN A 224 14.29 -4.97 -9.20
CA GLN A 224 13.00 -4.73 -8.58
C GLN A 224 13.00 -3.38 -7.86
N HIS A 225 11.95 -2.58 -8.06
CA HIS A 225 11.66 -1.42 -7.20
C HIS A 225 11.10 -1.90 -5.88
N HIS A 226 11.68 -1.41 -4.79
CA HIS A 226 11.36 -1.89 -3.46
C HIS A 226 11.05 -0.73 -2.52
N ARG A 227 10.06 -0.91 -1.64
CA ARG A 227 9.73 0.05 -0.60
C ARG A 227 10.67 -0.12 0.56
N ILE A 228 11.27 0.98 1.01
CA ILE A 228 12.04 0.98 2.25
C ILE A 228 11.15 1.62 3.31
N ALA A 229 10.78 0.84 4.32
CA ALA A 229 9.90 1.27 5.39
C ALA A 229 10.54 2.36 6.27
N PHE A 230 9.71 3.16 6.93
CA PHE A 230 10.17 4.15 7.92
C PHE A 230 10.94 3.46 9.05
N GLY A 231 12.13 3.99 9.36
CA GLY A 231 13.03 3.42 10.37
C GLY A 231 13.87 2.21 9.91
N ALA A 232 13.68 1.72 8.68
CA ALA A 232 14.49 0.62 8.16
C ALA A 232 15.92 1.08 7.82
N ARG A 233 16.92 0.25 8.15
CA ARG A 233 18.35 0.50 7.86
C ARG A 233 18.82 -0.08 6.52
N GLN A 234 17.89 -0.49 5.67
CA GLN A 234 18.19 -1.11 4.38
C GLN A 234 18.77 -0.09 3.39
N PRO A 235 19.85 -0.39 2.66
CA PRO A 235 20.42 0.54 1.67
C PRO A 235 19.49 0.76 0.48
N THR A 236 19.73 1.83 -0.28
CA THR A 236 18.90 2.18 -1.46
C THR A 236 19.10 1.20 -2.61
N VAL A 237 20.28 0.61 -2.75
CA VAL A 237 20.57 -0.45 -3.72
C VAL A 237 21.10 -1.66 -2.97
N PHE A 238 20.56 -2.84 -3.26
CA PHE A 238 20.93 -4.10 -2.60
C PHE A 238 20.71 -5.28 -3.54
N ARG A 239 21.23 -6.45 -3.17
CA ARG A 239 21.00 -7.69 -3.91
C ARG A 239 19.71 -8.35 -3.44
N ILE A 240 18.95 -8.92 -4.37
CA ILE A 240 17.84 -9.82 -4.08
C ILE A 240 18.09 -11.17 -4.74
N GLU A 241 17.53 -12.25 -4.19
CA GLU A 241 17.49 -13.52 -4.91
C GLU A 241 16.59 -13.37 -6.13
N SER A 242 16.93 -14.08 -7.22
CA SER A 242 16.18 -14.03 -8.47
C SER A 242 14.71 -14.34 -8.23
N ALA A 243 13.93 -13.29 -8.07
CA ALA A 243 12.49 -13.34 -8.02
C ALA A 243 11.98 -13.82 -9.39
N SER A 244 11.37 -15.01 -9.47
CA SER A 244 10.47 -15.29 -10.59
C SER A 244 9.37 -14.23 -10.59
N SER A 245 8.76 -13.94 -11.74
CA SER A 245 7.61 -13.01 -11.81
C SER A 245 6.52 -13.33 -10.79
N ASP A 246 6.41 -14.60 -10.40
CA ASP A 246 5.43 -15.10 -9.42
C ASP A 246 5.77 -14.71 -7.98
N SER A 247 7.03 -14.42 -7.66
CA SER A 247 7.46 -14.05 -6.29
C SER A 247 7.26 -12.57 -5.94
N ILE A 248 6.84 -11.72 -6.88
CA ILE A 248 6.38 -10.35 -6.57
C ILE A 248 5.19 -10.39 -5.60
N PHE A 249 4.38 -11.44 -5.67
CA PHE A 249 3.27 -11.67 -4.74
C PHE A 249 3.73 -12.10 -3.34
N ASP A 250 4.98 -12.58 -3.19
CA ASP A 250 5.52 -13.07 -1.91
C ASP A 250 6.31 -12.00 -1.15
N ASP A 251 6.81 -10.95 -1.83
CA ASP A 251 7.48 -9.83 -1.20
C ASP A 251 6.54 -8.62 -1.04
N PRO A 252 6.01 -8.35 0.18
CA PRO A 252 5.11 -7.23 0.39
C PRO A 252 5.77 -5.88 0.13
N SER A 253 7.09 -5.80 0.06
CA SER A 253 7.82 -4.56 -0.20
C SER A 253 8.12 -4.34 -1.70
N ALA A 254 7.86 -5.32 -2.55
CA ALA A 254 7.98 -5.19 -4.00
C ALA A 254 6.96 -4.17 -4.55
N VAL A 255 7.41 -3.35 -5.50
CA VAL A 255 6.54 -2.41 -6.24
C VAL A 255 6.43 -2.80 -7.70
N ALA A 256 7.56 -3.12 -8.33
CA ALA A 256 7.62 -3.53 -9.73
C ALA A 256 8.88 -4.36 -9.98
N PHE A 257 8.78 -5.38 -10.83
CA PHE A 257 9.92 -6.12 -11.34
C PHE A 257 10.20 -5.71 -12.79
N ASN A 258 11.48 -5.57 -13.13
CA ASN A 258 11.91 -5.08 -14.42
C ASN A 258 13.06 -5.92 -14.96
N TRP A 259 13.06 -6.06 -16.28
CA TRP A 259 14.16 -6.60 -17.06
C TRP A 259 14.54 -5.58 -18.13
N ALA A 260 15.85 -5.34 -18.29
CA ALA A 260 16.35 -4.43 -19.30
C ALA A 260 17.65 -4.94 -19.95
N GLN A 261 17.76 -4.73 -21.26
CA GLN A 261 19.08 -4.75 -21.91
C GLN A 261 19.86 -3.51 -21.50
N ARG A 262 21.16 -3.64 -21.22
CA ARG A 262 21.99 -2.51 -20.78
C ARG A 262 22.05 -1.39 -21.82
N SER A 263 22.06 -1.74 -23.10
CA SER A 263 21.99 -0.79 -24.22
C SER A 263 20.68 0.00 -24.29
N SER A 264 19.62 -0.50 -23.63
CA SER A 264 18.30 0.13 -23.59
C SER A 264 18.05 0.99 -22.34
N LEU A 265 18.94 0.90 -21.34
CA LEU A 265 18.86 1.76 -20.16
C LEU A 265 19.18 3.19 -20.57
N LYS A 266 18.23 4.09 -20.33
CA LYS A 266 18.42 5.53 -20.53
C LYS A 266 19.31 6.11 -19.45
N ASN A 267 19.48 7.43 -19.46
CA ASN A 267 20.07 8.07 -18.28
C ASN A 267 19.17 7.85 -17.04
N PRO A 268 19.73 7.89 -15.82
CA PRO A 268 19.00 7.55 -14.60
C PRO A 268 17.71 8.37 -14.36
N ARG A 269 17.71 9.65 -14.75
CA ARG A 269 16.56 10.55 -14.60
C ARG A 269 15.43 10.16 -15.55
N GLU A 270 15.75 9.85 -16.80
CA GLU A 270 14.75 9.40 -17.79
C GLU A 270 14.15 8.04 -17.42
N GLU A 271 14.92 7.09 -16.90
CA GLU A 271 14.37 5.83 -16.39
C GLU A 271 13.45 6.06 -15.18
N ALA A 272 13.76 7.02 -14.30
CA ALA A 272 12.86 7.41 -13.22
C ALA A 272 11.54 7.99 -13.69
N LEU A 273 11.57 8.90 -14.66
CA LEU A 273 10.35 9.44 -15.25
C LEU A 273 9.53 8.35 -15.95
N LYS A 274 10.19 7.42 -16.65
CA LYS A 274 9.53 6.26 -17.28
C LYS A 274 8.83 5.37 -16.25
N PHE A 275 9.45 5.13 -15.09
CA PHE A 275 8.82 4.40 -13.99
C PHE A 275 7.59 5.14 -13.43
N LEU A 276 7.69 6.46 -13.25
CA LEU A 276 6.59 7.29 -12.72
C LEU A 276 5.44 7.52 -13.70
N ARG A 277 5.65 7.29 -15.00
CA ARG A 277 4.65 7.51 -16.04
C ARG A 277 3.32 6.81 -15.75
N LEU A 278 3.34 5.51 -15.46
CA LEU A 278 2.11 4.74 -15.21
C LEU A 278 1.36 5.21 -13.95
N PRO A 279 2.01 5.41 -12.79
CA PRO A 279 1.38 6.05 -11.64
C PRO A 279 0.74 7.41 -11.96
N ILE A 280 1.45 8.28 -12.70
CA ILE A 280 0.93 9.60 -13.09
C ILE A 280 -0.29 9.44 -14.00
N GLU A 281 -0.20 8.66 -15.07
CA GLU A 281 -1.33 8.39 -15.98
C GLU A 281 -2.56 7.85 -15.22
N LYS A 282 -2.34 6.89 -14.31
CA LYS A 282 -3.42 6.33 -13.48
C LYS A 282 -4.04 7.40 -12.58
N SER A 283 -3.23 8.24 -11.96
CA SER A 283 -3.70 9.32 -11.10
C SER A 283 -4.56 10.33 -11.85
N LEU A 284 -4.19 10.64 -13.10
CA LEU A 284 -4.90 11.57 -13.97
C LEU A 284 -6.23 10.98 -14.44
N LYS A 285 -6.22 9.73 -14.93
CA LYS A 285 -7.43 9.05 -15.44
C LYS A 285 -8.47 8.80 -14.35
N ASN A 286 -8.01 8.50 -13.14
CA ASN A 286 -8.88 8.17 -12.01
C ASN A 286 -9.13 9.35 -11.06
N TYR A 287 -8.66 10.55 -11.41
CA TYR A 287 -8.83 11.77 -10.62
C TYR A 287 -8.43 11.63 -9.14
N GLN A 288 -7.24 11.08 -8.86
CA GLN A 288 -6.82 10.67 -7.51
C GLN A 288 -6.13 11.77 -6.68
N LEU A 289 -5.84 12.92 -7.28
CA LEU A 289 -5.21 14.07 -6.62
C LEU A 289 -6.23 14.83 -5.76
N VAL A 290 -5.73 15.49 -4.71
CA VAL A 290 -6.55 16.26 -3.78
C VAL A 290 -7.20 17.42 -4.53
N VAL A 291 -8.48 17.65 -4.31
CA VAL A 291 -9.13 18.87 -4.81
C VAL A 291 -8.70 20.06 -3.97
N HIS A 292 -8.16 21.09 -4.64
CA HIS A 292 -7.97 22.42 -4.06
C HIS A 292 -8.65 23.45 -4.95
N GLY A 293 -8.96 24.62 -4.40
CA GLY A 293 -9.82 25.61 -5.05
C GLY A 293 -11.23 25.54 -4.50
N GLN A 294 -11.72 26.67 -3.98
CA GLN A 294 -13.08 26.74 -3.42
C GLN A 294 -14.15 26.49 -4.48
N ASP A 295 -14.02 27.06 -5.70
CA ASP A 295 -15.03 26.86 -6.75
C ASP A 295 -15.04 25.41 -7.24
N ALA A 296 -13.87 24.80 -7.40
CA ALA A 296 -13.75 23.40 -7.79
C ALA A 296 -14.39 22.48 -6.73
N ALA A 297 -14.08 22.69 -5.46
CA ALA A 297 -14.65 21.92 -4.35
C ALA A 297 -16.17 22.11 -4.25
N CYS A 298 -16.68 23.34 -4.32
CA CYS A 298 -18.11 23.63 -4.31
C CYS A 298 -18.82 22.98 -5.51
N ASN A 299 -18.23 23.04 -6.71
CA ASN A 299 -18.81 22.41 -7.89
C ASN A 299 -18.93 20.90 -7.72
N ILE A 300 -17.89 20.23 -7.22
CA ILE A 300 -17.90 18.78 -7.03
C ILE A 300 -19.00 18.38 -6.06
N LEU A 301 -19.08 19.01 -4.89
CA LEU A 301 -20.11 18.69 -3.90
C LEU A 301 -21.53 18.91 -4.44
N ALA A 302 -21.80 20.05 -5.09
CA ALA A 302 -23.10 20.33 -5.68
C ALA A 302 -23.49 19.31 -6.76
N GLN A 303 -22.54 18.93 -7.63
CA GLN A 303 -22.79 17.97 -8.72
C GLN A 303 -23.10 16.56 -8.20
N PHE A 304 -22.51 16.14 -7.09
CA PHE A 304 -22.84 14.87 -6.46
C PHE A 304 -24.30 14.83 -6.00
N VAL A 305 -24.78 15.90 -5.37
CA VAL A 305 -26.19 16.01 -4.96
C VAL A 305 -27.11 16.04 -6.18
N GLU A 306 -26.74 16.76 -7.24
CA GLU A 306 -27.51 16.80 -8.48
C GLU A 306 -27.60 15.44 -9.18
N CYS A 307 -26.52 14.65 -9.15
CA CYS A 307 -26.47 13.35 -9.82
C CYS A 307 -27.06 12.20 -8.97
N PHE A 308 -26.94 12.29 -7.65
CA PHE A 308 -27.31 11.21 -6.73
C PHE A 308 -28.19 11.68 -5.56
N PRO A 309 -29.28 12.44 -5.81
CA PRO A 309 -30.12 12.95 -4.74
C PRO A 309 -30.74 11.80 -3.91
N HIS A 310 -31.02 10.66 -4.54
CA HIS A 310 -31.55 9.46 -3.89
C HIS A 310 -30.57 8.78 -2.94
N VAL A 311 -29.26 8.93 -3.17
CA VAL A 311 -28.21 8.34 -2.32
C VAL A 311 -27.91 9.25 -1.14
N PHE A 312 -27.79 10.55 -1.39
CA PHE A 312 -27.46 11.54 -0.37
C PHE A 312 -28.68 11.99 0.46
N GLY A 313 -29.90 11.70 0.00
CA GLY A 313 -31.13 12.10 0.69
C GLY A 313 -31.39 13.61 0.65
N ILE A 314 -30.71 14.34 -0.24
CA ILE A 314 -30.80 15.80 -0.40
C ILE A 314 -31.47 16.09 -1.74
N ASN A 315 -32.49 16.97 -1.73
CA ASN A 315 -33.11 17.45 -2.96
C ASN A 315 -32.23 18.52 -3.62
N PRO A 316 -32.05 18.51 -4.95
CA PRO A 316 -31.24 19.53 -5.60
C PRO A 316 -31.90 20.92 -5.53
N THR A 317 -31.29 21.85 -4.78
CA THR A 317 -31.74 23.23 -4.59
C THR A 317 -30.80 24.25 -5.24
N GLY A 318 -29.56 23.86 -5.54
CA GLY A 318 -28.48 24.76 -5.98
C GLY A 318 -27.73 25.48 -4.85
N GLU A 319 -28.21 25.39 -3.61
CA GLU A 319 -27.52 25.89 -2.41
C GLU A 319 -27.70 24.90 -1.26
N TYR A 320 -26.59 24.54 -0.62
CA TYR A 320 -26.53 23.52 0.43
C TYR A 320 -25.70 24.03 1.60
N SER A 321 -26.06 23.63 2.82
CA SER A 321 -25.16 23.85 3.96
C SER A 321 -24.04 22.80 3.94
N LEU A 322 -22.82 23.19 4.32
CA LEU A 322 -21.70 22.24 4.34
C LEU A 322 -21.93 21.12 5.37
N LYS A 323 -22.66 21.42 6.45
CA LYS A 323 -23.06 20.44 7.46
C LYS A 323 -24.01 19.39 6.89
N GLU A 324 -25.02 19.78 6.13
CA GLU A 324 -25.94 18.86 5.47
C GLU A 324 -25.19 17.92 4.50
N LEU A 325 -24.25 18.46 3.74
CA LEU A 325 -23.38 17.67 2.84
C LEU A 325 -22.46 16.71 3.60
N GLN A 326 -21.97 17.13 4.77
CA GLN A 326 -21.16 16.31 5.66
C GLN A 326 -21.98 15.14 6.23
N ASP A 327 -23.17 15.43 6.77
CA ASP A 327 -24.08 14.43 7.32
C ASP A 327 -24.50 13.44 6.23
N ALA A 328 -24.79 13.92 5.02
CA ALA A 328 -25.15 13.05 3.91
C ALA A 328 -24.01 12.10 3.50
N TYR A 329 -22.75 12.53 3.58
CA TYR A 329 -21.61 11.67 3.25
C TYR A 329 -21.26 10.68 4.37
N TYR A 330 -21.23 11.12 5.62
CA TYR A 330 -20.80 10.28 6.74
C TYR A 330 -21.91 9.42 7.35
N GLN A 331 -23.18 9.74 7.08
CA GLN A 331 -24.32 9.01 7.63
C GLN A 331 -25.19 8.42 6.52
N THR A 332 -25.72 9.27 5.63
CA THR A 332 -26.73 8.83 4.65
C THR A 332 -26.17 7.92 3.56
N LEU A 333 -24.99 8.23 3.01
CA LEU A 333 -24.34 7.41 1.99
C LEU A 333 -23.98 5.99 2.50
N PRO A 334 -23.33 5.81 3.68
CA PRO A 334 -23.11 4.49 4.25
C PRO A 334 -24.40 3.70 4.46
N GLU A 335 -25.45 4.34 4.98
CA GLU A 335 -26.76 3.71 5.13
C GLU A 335 -27.34 3.25 3.78
N ALA A 336 -27.27 4.10 2.76
CA ALA A 336 -27.72 3.76 1.42
C ALA A 336 -26.93 2.56 0.86
N CYS A 337 -25.60 2.55 1.05
CA CYS A 337 -24.73 1.45 0.66
C CYS A 337 -25.13 0.14 1.37
N ALA A 338 -25.34 0.19 2.68
CA ALA A 338 -25.75 -0.96 3.48
C ALA A 338 -27.15 -1.49 3.12
N ARG A 339 -28.09 -0.62 2.72
CA ARG A 339 -29.41 -1.04 2.21
C ARG A 339 -29.33 -1.68 0.83
N TYR A 340 -28.43 -1.20 -0.03
CA TYR A 340 -28.23 -1.74 -1.37
C TYR A 340 -27.48 -3.08 -1.34
N LEU A 341 -26.40 -3.15 -0.57
CA LEU A 341 -25.55 -4.33 -0.42
C LEU A 341 -25.19 -4.52 1.07
N PRO A 342 -26.05 -5.24 1.82
CA PRO A 342 -25.77 -5.54 3.22
C PRO A 342 -24.57 -6.48 3.32
N LEU A 343 -23.61 -6.13 4.16
CA LEU A 343 -22.46 -6.97 4.46
C LEU A 343 -22.59 -7.54 5.89
N PRO A 344 -22.18 -8.80 6.12
CA PRO A 344 -22.22 -9.40 7.46
C PRO A 344 -21.21 -8.73 8.40
N GLU A 345 -21.53 -8.69 9.69
CA GLU A 345 -20.60 -8.22 10.72
C GLU A 345 -19.27 -8.98 10.66
N GLY A 346 -18.14 -8.26 10.76
CA GLY A 346 -16.79 -8.82 10.68
C GLY A 346 -16.17 -8.86 9.28
N SER A 347 -16.91 -8.46 8.23
CA SER A 347 -16.40 -8.36 6.85
C SER A 347 -15.67 -7.03 6.53
N GLU A 348 -15.40 -6.22 7.54
CA GLU A 348 -14.88 -4.85 7.44
C GLU A 348 -13.48 -4.76 6.82
N ASN A 349 -12.71 -5.85 6.84
CA ASN A 349 -11.32 -5.90 6.38
C ASN A 349 -11.13 -6.52 4.98
N ASP A 350 -12.19 -7.08 4.36
CA ASP A 350 -12.05 -7.95 3.19
C ASP A 350 -12.44 -7.30 1.84
N HIS A 351 -12.72 -5.99 1.77
CA HIS A 351 -13.16 -5.28 0.54
C HIS A 351 -14.20 -6.08 -0.28
N VAL A 352 -15.40 -6.26 0.28
CA VAL A 352 -16.29 -7.37 -0.11
C VAL A 352 -17.38 -6.99 -1.13
N GLY A 353 -17.61 -5.71 -1.43
CA GLY A 353 -18.76 -5.30 -2.26
C GLY A 353 -18.49 -4.17 -3.25
N GLN A 354 -18.91 -4.36 -4.51
CA GLN A 354 -18.93 -3.30 -5.52
C GLN A 354 -20.31 -2.62 -5.58
N ILE A 355 -20.34 -1.29 -5.48
CA ILE A 355 -21.55 -0.46 -5.52
C ILE A 355 -21.51 0.46 -6.72
N PHE A 356 -22.63 0.55 -7.45
CA PHE A 356 -22.81 1.48 -8.56
C PHE A 356 -23.90 2.49 -8.22
N LEU A 357 -23.54 3.75 -7.89
CA LEU A 357 -24.47 4.74 -7.33
C LEU A 357 -25.70 5.01 -8.23
N TRP A 358 -25.52 4.95 -9.55
CA TRP A 358 -26.58 5.17 -10.52
C TRP A 358 -27.61 4.02 -10.60
N GLN A 359 -27.30 2.85 -10.04
CA GLN A 359 -28.21 1.70 -10.00
C GLN A 359 -29.00 1.62 -8.69
N MET A 360 -28.68 2.45 -7.70
CA MET A 360 -29.23 2.33 -6.36
C MET A 360 -30.68 2.83 -6.25
N GLU A 361 -31.15 3.71 -7.14
CA GLU A 361 -32.41 4.42 -6.95
C GLU A 361 -33.62 3.48 -6.73
N GLU A 362 -33.84 2.54 -7.65
CA GLU A 362 -34.96 1.59 -7.56
C GLU A 362 -34.82 0.62 -6.38
N SER A 363 -33.59 0.22 -6.07
CA SER A 363 -33.31 -0.66 -4.93
C SER A 363 -33.55 0.04 -3.59
N LEU A 364 -33.17 1.31 -3.46
CA LEU A 364 -33.41 2.11 -2.25
C LEU A 364 -34.90 2.37 -2.03
N LYS A 365 -35.69 2.56 -3.09
CA LYS A 365 -37.16 2.65 -2.99
C LYS A 365 -37.76 1.37 -2.37
N LYS A 366 -37.30 0.19 -2.79
CA LYS A 366 -37.78 -1.12 -2.31
C LYS A 366 -37.33 -1.45 -0.88
N THR A 367 -36.13 -1.00 -0.52
CA THR A 367 -35.48 -1.32 0.76
C THR A 367 -35.67 -0.25 1.83
N ARG A 368 -36.44 0.81 1.55
CA ARG A 368 -36.66 1.96 2.43
C ARG A 368 -37.12 1.60 3.85
N TYR A 369 -37.86 0.49 4.00
CA TYR A 369 -38.41 0.03 5.27
C TYR A 369 -37.57 -1.04 5.97
N LEU A 370 -36.45 -1.47 5.38
CA LEU A 370 -35.56 -2.43 6.02
C LEU A 370 -34.85 -1.77 7.20
N ARG A 371 -34.94 -2.40 8.38
CA ARG A 371 -34.13 -2.04 9.54
C ARG A 371 -32.74 -2.64 9.35
N LEU A 372 -31.73 -1.78 9.30
CA LEU A 372 -30.33 -2.18 9.34
C LEU A 372 -29.94 -2.48 10.80
N THR A 373 -29.30 -3.61 11.03
CA THR A 373 -28.71 -3.96 12.34
C THR A 373 -27.27 -3.49 12.47
N HIS A 374 -26.59 -3.31 11.34
CA HIS A 374 -25.20 -2.87 11.25
C HIS A 374 -25.01 -2.04 9.97
N ILE A 375 -24.16 -1.00 10.05
CA ILE A 375 -23.78 -0.14 8.91
C ILE A 375 -22.26 -0.22 8.78
N PRO A 376 -21.74 -0.93 7.76
CA PRO A 376 -20.31 -1.00 7.52
C PRO A 376 -19.73 0.38 7.16
N PRO A 377 -18.45 0.64 7.45
CA PRO A 377 -17.79 1.86 6.99
C PRO A 377 -17.68 1.88 5.45
N LEU A 378 -17.60 3.07 4.85
CA LEU A 378 -17.48 3.22 3.39
C LEU A 378 -16.25 2.51 2.81
N SER A 379 -15.17 2.36 3.59
CA SER A 379 -13.96 1.63 3.19
C SER A 379 -14.20 0.14 2.92
N SER A 380 -15.31 -0.42 3.41
CA SER A 380 -15.73 -1.79 3.11
C SER A 380 -16.27 -1.97 1.70
N TYR A 381 -16.59 -0.86 1.01
CA TYR A 381 -17.20 -0.86 -0.32
C TYR A 381 -16.26 -0.29 -1.38
N SER A 382 -16.27 -0.89 -2.57
CA SER A 382 -15.74 -0.29 -3.80
C SER A 382 -16.87 0.46 -4.50
N ILE A 383 -16.90 1.78 -4.37
CA ILE A 383 -17.99 2.62 -4.89
C ILE A 383 -17.61 3.23 -6.24
N ASP A 384 -18.43 2.93 -7.25
CA ASP A 384 -18.39 3.55 -8.57
C ASP A 384 -19.60 4.47 -8.74
N SER A 385 -19.35 5.66 -9.26
CA SER A 385 -20.31 6.73 -9.49
C SER A 385 -20.47 7.10 -10.97
N GLY A 386 -19.78 6.42 -11.90
CA GLY A 386 -19.93 6.67 -13.32
C GLY A 386 -19.27 7.99 -13.73
N GLY A 387 -18.05 8.20 -13.24
CA GLY A 387 -17.19 9.33 -13.61
C GLY A 387 -17.02 10.44 -12.55
N LEU A 388 -17.60 10.29 -11.34
CA LEU A 388 -17.46 11.26 -10.25
C LEU A 388 -16.74 10.64 -9.03
N PRO A 389 -15.42 10.75 -8.89
CA PRO A 389 -14.69 10.03 -7.85
C PRO A 389 -15.22 10.37 -6.45
N VAL A 390 -15.69 9.37 -5.70
CA VAL A 390 -16.23 9.57 -4.34
C VAL A 390 -15.18 10.20 -3.41
N GLN A 391 -13.91 9.87 -3.64
CA GLN A 391 -12.79 10.48 -2.92
C GLN A 391 -12.68 11.99 -3.17
N ALA A 392 -12.99 12.47 -4.38
CA ALA A 392 -13.00 13.89 -4.69
C ALA A 392 -14.10 14.65 -3.92
N TYR A 393 -15.24 14.00 -3.62
CA TYR A 393 -16.25 14.56 -2.72
C TYR A 393 -15.68 14.72 -1.31
N GLU A 394 -15.06 13.67 -0.76
CA GLU A 394 -14.51 13.70 0.59
C GLU A 394 -13.40 14.75 0.73
N ASP A 395 -12.49 14.82 -0.24
CA ASP A 395 -11.43 15.82 -0.28
C ASP A 395 -11.99 17.25 -0.36
N SER A 396 -13.02 17.48 -1.19
CA SER A 396 -13.70 18.77 -1.31
C SER A 396 -14.36 19.17 0.01
N LEU A 397 -15.01 18.21 0.69
CA LEU A 397 -15.64 18.45 1.99
C LEU A 397 -14.59 18.85 3.04
N LYS A 398 -13.49 18.09 3.15
CA LYS A 398 -12.38 18.39 4.07
C LYS A 398 -11.74 19.75 3.78
N TYR A 399 -11.53 20.07 2.51
CA TYR A 399 -10.98 21.36 2.09
C TYR A 399 -11.87 22.53 2.52
N LEU A 400 -13.17 22.47 2.23
CA LEU A 400 -14.11 23.55 2.57
C LEU A 400 -14.33 23.69 4.08
N LEU A 401 -14.32 22.57 4.83
CA LEU A 401 -14.36 22.60 6.30
C LEU A 401 -13.13 23.30 6.87
N ALA A 402 -11.94 22.98 6.36
CA ALA A 402 -10.70 23.63 6.78
C ALA A 402 -10.66 25.12 6.41
N ALA A 403 -11.29 25.50 5.31
CA ALA A 403 -11.43 26.89 4.87
C ALA A 403 -12.53 27.68 5.62
N GLY A 404 -13.30 27.04 6.52
CA GLY A 404 -14.38 27.69 7.27
C GLY A 404 -15.59 28.07 6.41
N VAL A 405 -15.80 27.40 5.28
CA VAL A 405 -16.93 27.65 4.39
C VAL A 405 -18.19 27.02 4.99
N GLU A 406 -19.25 27.79 5.18
CA GLU A 406 -20.50 27.27 5.77
C GLU A 406 -21.52 26.78 4.72
N LYS A 407 -21.42 27.33 3.50
CA LYS A 407 -22.41 27.12 2.44
C LYS A 407 -21.74 26.81 1.11
N VAL A 408 -22.34 25.89 0.38
CA VAL A 408 -21.97 25.48 -0.97
C VAL A 408 -23.04 25.96 -1.92
N VAL A 409 -22.66 26.78 -2.90
CA VAL A 409 -23.55 27.27 -3.95
C VAL A 409 -23.10 26.66 -5.26
N ASN A 410 -24.03 26.09 -6.04
CA ASN A 410 -23.75 25.65 -7.39
C ASN A 410 -23.42 26.88 -8.25
N PRO A 411 -22.20 26.99 -8.82
CA PRO A 411 -21.84 28.13 -9.66
C PRO A 411 -22.55 28.15 -11.02
N TRP A 412 -23.24 27.07 -11.39
CA TRP A 412 -23.87 26.89 -12.70
C TRP A 412 -25.36 27.20 -12.70
N GLU A 413 -25.81 27.77 -13.80
CA GLU A 413 -27.24 27.88 -14.10
C GLU A 413 -27.76 26.53 -14.61
N THR A 414 -28.96 26.14 -14.20
CA THR A 414 -29.61 24.91 -14.66
C THR A 414 -29.94 25.02 -16.15
N LEU A 415 -29.35 24.12 -16.96
CA LEU A 415 -29.41 24.17 -18.43
C LEU A 415 -30.74 23.67 -19.04
N GLY A 416 -31.71 23.27 -18.22
CA GLY A 416 -32.99 22.73 -18.68
C GLY A 416 -32.86 21.36 -19.37
N PRO A 417 -33.93 20.86 -20.00
CA PRO A 417 -33.89 19.60 -20.73
C PRO A 417 -33.00 19.70 -21.98
N ARG A 418 -32.40 18.57 -22.36
CA ARG A 418 -31.70 18.44 -23.63
C ARG A 418 -32.69 18.48 -24.79
N ASP A 419 -32.30 19.10 -25.89
CA ASP A 419 -33.08 19.21 -27.14
C ASP A 419 -32.52 18.33 -28.27
N GLY A 420 -31.62 17.39 -27.95
CA GLY A 420 -31.04 16.42 -28.87
C GLY A 420 -30.26 15.31 -28.18
N ASP A 421 -29.66 14.43 -28.98
CA ASP A 421 -28.99 13.21 -28.51
C ASP A 421 -27.58 13.45 -27.94
N TRP A 422 -27.02 14.65 -28.10
CA TRP A 422 -25.65 14.97 -27.70
C TRP A 422 -25.56 15.70 -26.37
N ILE A 423 -24.42 15.56 -25.68
CA ILE A 423 -24.20 16.16 -24.36
C ILE A 423 -24.20 17.69 -24.36
N TRP A 424 -24.02 18.31 -25.52
CA TRP A 424 -24.03 19.76 -25.76
C TRP A 424 -25.34 20.28 -26.38
N SER A 425 -26.34 19.41 -26.57
CA SER A 425 -27.65 19.77 -27.12
C SER A 425 -28.59 20.23 -25.99
N PHE A 426 -28.46 21.49 -25.59
CA PHE A 426 -29.36 22.12 -24.60
C PHE A 426 -30.27 23.16 -25.25
N ALA A 427 -31.53 23.16 -24.84
CA ALA A 427 -32.54 24.11 -25.31
C ALA A 427 -32.17 25.57 -25.00
N ASP A 428 -31.55 25.82 -23.84
CA ASP A 428 -31.15 27.17 -23.41
C ASP A 428 -29.66 27.44 -23.70
N LYS A 429 -29.38 27.75 -24.98
CA LYS A 429 -28.03 28.06 -25.45
C LYS A 429 -27.43 29.29 -24.74
N ALA A 430 -28.24 30.25 -24.29
CA ALA A 430 -27.74 31.45 -23.62
C ALA A 430 -27.16 31.11 -22.23
N LYS A 431 -27.88 30.31 -21.43
CA LYS A 431 -27.36 29.81 -20.14
C LYS A 431 -26.16 28.90 -20.32
N MET A 432 -26.17 28.06 -21.36
CA MET A 432 -25.02 27.23 -21.71
C MET A 432 -23.76 28.07 -21.92
N MET A 433 -23.85 29.11 -22.75
CA MET A 433 -22.74 30.02 -22.99
C MET A 433 -22.33 30.83 -21.75
N SER A 434 -23.29 31.23 -20.92
CA SER A 434 -23.03 31.89 -19.62
C SER A 434 -22.21 30.98 -18.69
N ASN A 435 -22.60 29.72 -18.55
CA ASN A 435 -21.87 28.73 -17.76
C ASN A 435 -20.45 28.51 -18.31
N LEU A 436 -20.27 28.35 -19.62
CA LEU A 436 -18.92 28.20 -20.19
C LEU A 436 -18.03 29.40 -19.90
N ARG A 437 -18.55 30.65 -20.01
CA ARG A 437 -17.77 31.83 -19.63
C ARG A 437 -17.34 31.79 -18.18
N LYS A 438 -18.27 31.48 -17.26
CA LYS A 438 -17.96 31.37 -15.82
C LYS A 438 -16.89 30.32 -15.55
N LEU A 439 -16.96 29.17 -16.24
CA LEU A 439 -15.97 28.09 -16.15
C LEU A 439 -14.58 28.59 -16.52
N PHE A 440 -14.40 29.08 -17.74
CA PHE A 440 -13.07 29.46 -18.23
C PHE A 440 -12.49 30.65 -17.46
N GLN A 441 -13.31 31.62 -17.06
CA GLN A 441 -12.86 32.77 -16.27
C GLN A 441 -12.21 32.38 -14.95
N ARG A 442 -12.69 31.32 -14.29
CA ARG A 442 -12.17 30.87 -12.99
C ARG A 442 -11.24 29.66 -13.08
N LEU A 443 -11.20 28.99 -14.24
CA LEU A 443 -10.45 27.74 -14.42
C LEU A 443 -8.97 27.90 -14.09
N ILE A 444 -8.30 28.94 -14.61
CA ILE A 444 -6.85 29.13 -14.40
C ILE A 444 -6.53 29.48 -12.94
N ALA A 445 -7.38 30.25 -12.27
CA ALA A 445 -7.20 30.56 -10.85
C ALA A 445 -7.33 29.29 -9.99
N ASN A 446 -8.38 28.49 -10.23
CA ASN A 446 -8.55 27.19 -9.56
C ASN A 446 -7.41 26.22 -9.91
N TYR A 447 -6.91 26.25 -11.15
CA TYR A 447 -5.76 25.45 -11.57
C TYR A 447 -4.49 25.81 -10.81
N SER A 448 -4.22 27.10 -10.63
CA SER A 448 -3.09 27.55 -9.81
C SER A 448 -3.19 27.07 -8.36
N GLU A 449 -4.38 27.14 -7.76
CA GLU A 449 -4.61 26.58 -6.42
C GLU A 449 -4.45 25.06 -6.37
N PHE A 450 -4.95 24.36 -7.39
CA PHE A 450 -4.83 22.91 -7.53
C PHE A 450 -3.39 22.42 -7.66
N VAL A 451 -2.59 23.06 -8.51
CA VAL A 451 -1.15 22.75 -8.67
C VAL A 451 -0.40 23.01 -7.38
N ARG A 452 -0.62 24.18 -6.77
CA ARG A 452 0.06 24.58 -5.53
C ARG A 452 -0.30 23.66 -4.36
N GLY A 453 -1.58 23.33 -4.20
CA GLY A 453 -2.05 22.48 -3.12
C GLY A 453 -1.58 21.03 -3.25
N ASN A 454 -1.43 20.53 -4.47
CA ASN A 454 -0.81 19.23 -4.75
C ASN A 454 0.72 19.28 -4.90
N GLU A 455 1.33 20.43 -4.59
CA GLU A 455 2.78 20.60 -4.52
C GLU A 455 3.52 20.22 -5.82
N PHE A 456 2.89 20.47 -6.97
CA PHE A 456 3.54 20.30 -8.26
C PHE A 456 4.43 21.50 -8.58
N PHE A 457 5.68 21.24 -8.99
CA PHE A 457 6.59 22.28 -9.47
C PHE A 457 6.60 22.33 -11.01
N LEU A 458 5.80 23.24 -11.59
CA LEU A 458 5.59 23.35 -13.04
C LEU A 458 6.22 24.63 -13.63
N SER A 459 7.54 24.72 -13.61
CA SER A 459 8.29 25.90 -14.07
C SER A 459 8.10 26.29 -15.55
N GLN A 460 7.66 25.35 -16.38
CA GLN A 460 7.39 25.58 -17.81
C GLN A 460 5.91 25.84 -18.11
N SER A 461 5.07 25.94 -17.08
CA SER A 461 3.63 26.13 -17.24
C SER A 461 3.29 27.53 -17.76
N ALA A 462 2.72 27.60 -18.96
CA ALA A 462 2.15 28.84 -19.48
C ALA A 462 0.83 29.21 -18.75
N TYR A 463 0.16 28.23 -18.13
CA TYR A 463 -1.03 28.47 -17.30
C TYR A 463 -0.69 29.23 -16.02
N LEU A 464 0.47 28.97 -15.44
CA LEU A 464 0.93 29.60 -14.20
C LEU A 464 1.86 30.81 -14.44
N ASP A 465 2.40 30.96 -15.64
CA ASP A 465 3.21 32.12 -16.01
C ASP A 465 2.38 33.41 -16.05
N ASN A 466 2.74 34.40 -15.23
CA ASN A 466 2.06 35.69 -15.20
C ASN A 466 2.28 36.53 -16.47
N CYS A 467 3.33 36.24 -17.25
CA CYS A 467 3.66 36.95 -18.49
C CYS A 467 2.96 36.37 -19.73
N THR A 468 2.03 35.43 -19.55
CA THR A 468 1.26 34.83 -20.64
C THR A 468 -0.23 35.00 -20.39
N SER A 469 -0.96 35.58 -21.35
CA SER A 469 -2.43 35.61 -21.34
C SER A 469 -2.99 34.47 -22.17
N ILE A 470 -4.10 33.91 -21.70
CA ILE A 470 -4.76 32.77 -22.33
C ILE A 470 -6.12 33.22 -22.87
N ILE A 471 -6.32 33.00 -24.17
CA ILE A 471 -7.56 33.32 -24.85
C ILE A 471 -8.27 31.99 -25.16
N PHE A 472 -9.42 31.76 -24.53
CA PHE A 472 -10.31 30.66 -24.87
C PHE A 472 -11.39 31.18 -25.82
N ASN A 473 -11.34 30.78 -27.08
CA ASN A 473 -12.42 31.04 -28.05
C ASN A 473 -13.30 29.79 -28.17
N ILE A 474 -14.56 29.92 -27.76
CA ILE A 474 -15.55 28.86 -27.86
C ILE A 474 -16.29 29.05 -29.17
N VAL A 475 -16.13 28.10 -30.09
CA VAL A 475 -16.84 28.07 -31.36
C VAL A 475 -18.09 27.22 -31.17
N SER A 476 -19.24 27.85 -31.31
CA SER A 476 -20.55 27.21 -31.18
C SER A 476 -20.73 26.12 -32.24
N SER A 477 -21.46 25.10 -31.84
CA SER A 477 -21.94 24.06 -32.74
C SER A 477 -22.75 24.65 -33.90
N LYS A 478 -22.48 24.19 -35.13
CA LYS A 478 -23.20 24.58 -36.34
C LYS A 478 -24.47 23.75 -36.61
N GLY A 479 -24.79 22.77 -35.76
CA GLY A 479 -25.89 21.82 -35.99
C GLY A 479 -26.14 20.86 -34.83
N SER A 480 -26.75 19.72 -35.10
CA SER A 480 -27.09 18.69 -34.09
C SER A 480 -26.48 17.32 -34.40
N GLY A 481 -25.59 17.23 -35.40
CA GLY A 481 -24.89 16.00 -35.75
C GLY A 481 -23.60 15.79 -34.95
N VAL A 482 -23.03 14.57 -35.03
CA VAL A 482 -21.74 14.22 -34.36
C VAL A 482 -20.58 15.08 -34.86
N ASN A 483 -20.65 15.57 -36.10
CA ASN A 483 -19.64 16.43 -36.72
C ASN A 483 -19.82 17.91 -36.36
N ASP A 484 -20.89 18.26 -35.64
CA ASP A 484 -21.18 19.63 -35.22
C ASP A 484 -20.80 19.87 -33.75
N CYS A 485 -19.83 19.15 -33.19
CA CYS A 485 -19.39 19.39 -31.81
C CYS A 485 -18.92 20.85 -31.65
N PRO A 486 -19.30 21.56 -30.58
CA PRO A 486 -18.67 22.84 -30.25
C PRO A 486 -17.16 22.64 -30.07
N MET A 487 -16.38 23.65 -30.45
CA MET A 487 -14.91 23.59 -30.38
C MET A 487 -14.38 24.61 -29.39
N ILE A 488 -13.27 24.28 -28.74
CA ILE A 488 -12.46 25.23 -27.97
C ILE A 488 -11.18 25.45 -28.74
N GLU A 489 -10.89 26.71 -29.00
CA GLU A 489 -9.60 27.19 -29.45
C GLU A 489 -8.91 27.90 -28.29
N GLU A 490 -7.65 27.56 -28.07
CA GLU A 490 -6.85 28.06 -26.98
C GLU A 490 -5.59 28.72 -27.54
N TYR A 491 -5.42 30.01 -27.25
CA TYR A 491 -4.27 30.80 -27.67
C TYR A 491 -3.50 31.29 -26.46
N HIS A 492 -2.19 31.10 -26.48
CA HIS A 492 -1.30 31.66 -25.46
C HIS A 492 -0.57 32.84 -26.08
N ILE A 493 -0.79 34.03 -25.54
CA ILE A 493 -0.18 35.27 -26.04
C ILE A 493 0.82 35.80 -25.00
N PRO A 494 2.04 36.17 -25.42
CA PRO A 494 2.93 36.93 -24.55
C PRO A 494 2.26 38.24 -24.09
N ASN A 495 2.28 38.48 -22.79
CA ASN A 495 1.63 39.60 -22.12
C ASN A 495 2.51 40.15 -20.99
N SER A 496 3.79 40.40 -21.29
CA SER A 496 4.76 40.94 -20.31
C SER A 496 4.43 42.35 -19.82
N THR A 497 3.57 43.08 -20.54
CA THR A 497 3.10 44.43 -20.16
C THR A 497 1.80 44.40 -19.37
N PHE A 498 1.21 43.21 -19.14
CA PHE A 498 -0.07 43.03 -18.44
C PHE A 498 -1.25 43.81 -19.05
N GLU A 499 -1.21 44.03 -20.37
CA GLU A 499 -2.25 44.76 -21.11
C GLU A 499 -3.57 43.98 -21.16
N TYR A 500 -3.50 42.64 -21.14
CA TYR A 500 -4.66 41.76 -21.12
C TYR A 500 -4.85 41.09 -19.76
N PRO A 501 -6.09 40.75 -19.36
CA PRO A 501 -6.32 39.85 -18.24
C PRO A 501 -5.63 38.50 -18.47
N LYS A 502 -5.31 37.78 -17.39
CA LYS A 502 -4.72 36.43 -17.46
C LYS A 502 -5.56 35.48 -18.32
N VAL A 503 -6.89 35.60 -18.24
CA VAL A 503 -7.83 34.82 -19.04
C VAL A 503 -8.80 35.74 -19.75
N THR A 504 -8.98 35.53 -21.05
CA THR A 504 -10.05 36.14 -21.84
C THR A 504 -10.87 35.04 -22.50
N THR A 505 -12.19 35.15 -22.46
CA THR A 505 -13.09 34.18 -23.10
C THR A 505 -13.87 34.86 -24.21
N LEU A 506 -13.76 34.31 -25.43
CA LEU A 506 -14.48 34.73 -26.62
C LEU A 506 -15.53 33.67 -26.99
N ILE A 507 -16.62 34.09 -27.61
CA ILE A 507 -17.67 33.21 -28.13
C ILE A 507 -17.88 33.56 -29.58
N ASP A 508 -17.76 32.58 -30.47
CA ASP A 508 -17.90 32.73 -31.92
C ASP A 508 -17.09 33.91 -32.47
N GLY A 509 -15.89 34.14 -31.93
CA GLY A 509 -15.01 35.25 -32.29
C GLY A 509 -15.34 36.62 -31.67
N GLY A 510 -16.60 36.94 -31.35
CA GLY A 510 -16.96 38.26 -30.76
C GLY A 510 -16.41 39.48 -31.54
N SER A 511 -16.26 40.65 -30.90
CA SER A 511 -15.76 41.88 -31.55
C SER A 511 -14.30 41.80 -32.06
N GLY A 512 -13.61 40.69 -31.83
CA GLY A 512 -12.31 40.37 -32.40
C GLY A 512 -12.48 39.48 -33.63
N ARG A 513 -12.28 40.04 -34.83
CA ARG A 513 -12.38 39.27 -36.07
C ARG A 513 -11.23 38.25 -36.13
N LEU A 514 -11.56 36.97 -35.97
CA LEU A 514 -10.63 35.86 -36.18
C LEU A 514 -10.58 35.53 -37.69
N ASP A 515 -9.71 36.21 -38.44
CA ASP A 515 -9.43 35.85 -39.83
C ASP A 515 -8.52 34.61 -39.87
N HIS A 516 -9.12 33.42 -39.91
CA HIS A 516 -8.39 32.16 -40.00
C HIS A 516 -8.03 31.81 -41.44
N HIS A 517 -6.74 31.53 -41.66
CA HIS A 517 -6.30 30.62 -42.71
C HIS A 517 -5.77 29.35 -42.00
N PRO A 518 -6.19 28.13 -42.35
CA PRO A 518 -5.78 26.88 -41.67
C PRO A 518 -4.26 26.65 -41.60
N SER A 519 -3.49 27.38 -42.40
CA SER A 519 -2.02 27.37 -42.45
C SER A 519 -1.35 28.50 -41.66
N LYS A 520 -2.10 29.36 -40.94
CA LYS A 520 -1.61 30.57 -40.27
C LYS A 520 -2.19 30.76 -38.85
N TRP A 521 -1.92 29.82 -37.93
CA TRP A 521 -2.09 30.03 -36.48
C TRP A 521 -1.17 31.13 -35.89
N ARG A 522 -0.43 31.84 -36.75
CA ARG A 522 0.62 32.80 -36.39
C ARG A 522 0.12 34.21 -36.09
N GLU A 523 -1.16 34.50 -36.36
CA GLU A 523 -1.75 35.82 -36.11
C GLU A 523 -3.15 35.67 -35.49
N LEU A 524 -3.34 36.25 -34.30
CA LEU A 524 -4.60 36.43 -33.59
C LEU A 524 -4.90 37.93 -33.52
N THR A 525 -6.10 38.36 -33.90
CA THR A 525 -6.51 39.77 -33.73
C THR A 525 -7.39 39.93 -32.50
N LEU A 526 -6.90 40.66 -31.50
CA LEU A 526 -7.62 40.96 -30.25
C LEU A 526 -7.71 42.48 -30.10
N ASP A 527 -8.93 43.01 -29.92
CA ASP A 527 -9.19 44.46 -29.83
C ASP A 527 -8.55 45.29 -30.96
N GLY A 528 -8.56 44.74 -32.18
CA GLY A 528 -8.01 45.38 -33.38
C GLY A 528 -6.48 45.33 -33.49
N ARG A 529 -5.77 44.71 -32.54
CA ARG A 529 -4.32 44.51 -32.56
C ARG A 529 -3.99 43.07 -32.94
N LYS A 530 -2.91 42.90 -33.72
CA LYS A 530 -2.41 41.58 -34.12
C LYS A 530 -1.39 41.07 -33.11
N HIS A 531 -1.55 39.81 -32.72
CA HIS A 531 -0.67 39.09 -31.81
C HIS A 531 -0.17 37.82 -32.49
N SER A 532 1.05 37.40 -32.15
CA SER A 532 1.56 36.08 -32.54
C SER A 532 1.54 35.15 -31.34
N PRO A 533 0.60 34.19 -31.28
CA PRO A 533 0.53 33.24 -30.18
C PRO A 533 1.82 32.42 -30.07
N SER A 534 2.29 32.19 -28.85
CA SER A 534 3.38 31.25 -28.56
C SER A 534 2.90 29.79 -28.64
N TYR A 535 1.62 29.57 -28.39
CA TYR A 535 0.97 28.27 -28.49
C TYR A 535 -0.47 28.43 -28.99
N PHE A 536 -0.92 27.44 -29.77
CA PHE A 536 -2.28 27.31 -30.26
C PHE A 536 -2.70 25.85 -30.15
N SER A 537 -3.90 25.62 -29.65
CA SER A 537 -4.56 24.32 -29.76
C SER A 537 -6.04 24.46 -30.08
N GLN A 538 -6.58 23.43 -30.72
CA GLN A 538 -7.99 23.32 -31.03
C GLN A 538 -8.46 21.91 -30.65
N SER A 539 -9.58 21.82 -29.94
CA SER A 539 -10.17 20.53 -29.58
C SER A 539 -11.69 20.61 -29.50
N SER A 540 -12.34 19.43 -29.50
CA SER A 540 -13.74 19.33 -29.11
C SER A 540 -13.96 19.96 -27.73
N ALA A 541 -15.10 20.59 -27.57
CA ALA A 541 -15.55 21.16 -26.31
C ALA A 541 -16.44 20.18 -25.57
N ASP A 542 -16.12 18.88 -25.53
CA ASP A 542 -16.96 17.87 -24.90
C ASP A 542 -16.87 17.90 -23.36
N TRP A 543 -15.65 18.06 -22.82
CA TRP A 543 -15.39 18.04 -21.38
C TRP A 543 -16.11 19.13 -20.55
N PRO A 544 -16.34 20.37 -21.02
CA PRO A 544 -17.11 21.36 -20.27
C PRO A 544 -18.59 20.98 -20.09
N PHE A 545 -19.10 20.05 -20.90
CA PHE A 545 -20.48 19.54 -20.80
C PHE A 545 -20.57 18.21 -20.05
N ARG A 546 -19.44 17.67 -19.59
CA ARG A 546 -19.42 16.50 -18.69
C ARG A 546 -19.75 16.92 -17.26
N ARG A 547 -20.04 15.93 -16.42
CA ARG A 547 -20.25 16.14 -14.98
C ARG A 547 -18.94 16.67 -14.34
N CYS A 548 -19.02 17.63 -13.43
CA CYS A 548 -17.85 18.28 -12.81
C CYS A 548 -16.83 18.86 -13.83
N PRO A 549 -17.24 19.86 -14.64
CA PRO A 549 -16.37 20.43 -15.66
C PRO A 549 -15.09 21.07 -15.09
N TYR A 550 -15.11 21.59 -13.86
CA TYR A 550 -13.87 22.06 -13.22
C TYR A 550 -12.88 20.93 -13.04
N LEU A 551 -13.30 19.79 -12.51
CA LEU A 551 -12.40 18.66 -12.26
C LEU A 551 -11.75 18.19 -13.57
N HIS A 552 -12.55 18.01 -14.63
CA HIS A 552 -12.03 17.68 -15.96
C HIS A 552 -11.04 18.73 -16.48
N GLY A 553 -11.39 20.02 -16.37
CA GLY A 553 -10.54 21.12 -16.79
C GLY A 553 -9.20 21.13 -16.04
N LEU A 554 -9.22 21.03 -14.70
CA LEU A 554 -8.01 21.02 -13.86
C LEU A 554 -7.04 19.92 -14.27
N TYR A 555 -7.56 18.71 -14.45
CA TYR A 555 -6.75 17.55 -14.83
C TYR A 555 -6.24 17.65 -16.27
N ARG A 556 -7.04 18.19 -17.19
CA ARG A 556 -6.62 18.44 -18.57
C ARG A 556 -5.46 19.45 -18.64
N LEU A 557 -5.55 20.54 -17.89
CA LEU A 557 -4.47 21.54 -17.80
C LEU A 557 -3.22 20.92 -17.18
N LEU A 558 -3.36 20.11 -16.12
CA LEU A 558 -2.24 19.38 -15.52
C LEU A 558 -1.58 18.43 -16.51
N ALA A 559 -2.35 17.64 -17.27
CA ALA A 559 -1.81 16.74 -18.28
C ALA A 559 -1.00 17.51 -19.36
N SER A 560 -1.49 18.68 -19.77
CA SER A 560 -0.79 19.53 -20.74
C SER A 560 0.53 20.06 -20.18
N ASP A 561 0.55 20.58 -18.95
CA ASP A 561 1.78 21.06 -18.31
C ASP A 561 2.79 19.94 -18.03
N LEU A 562 2.33 18.77 -17.61
CA LEU A 562 3.20 17.60 -17.41
C LEU A 562 3.81 17.14 -18.74
N ASN A 563 3.04 17.20 -19.84
CA ASN A 563 3.57 16.91 -21.17
C ASN A 563 4.59 17.96 -21.61
N ALA A 564 4.32 19.25 -21.39
CA ALA A 564 5.25 20.33 -21.73
C ALA A 564 6.57 20.20 -20.96
N GLN A 565 6.51 19.97 -19.64
CA GLN A 565 7.69 19.93 -18.78
C GLN A 565 8.51 18.63 -18.90
N TYR A 566 7.86 17.48 -19.12
CA TYR A 566 8.52 16.18 -19.08
C TYR A 566 8.52 15.41 -20.41
N GLY A 567 7.83 15.91 -21.44
CA GLY A 567 7.81 15.32 -22.79
C GLY A 567 7.01 14.00 -22.91
N TYR A 568 6.07 13.75 -21.99
CA TYR A 568 5.21 12.58 -22.02
C TYR A 568 3.76 12.96 -22.31
N SER A 569 3.19 12.40 -23.38
CA SER A 569 1.77 12.59 -23.70
C SER A 569 0.89 11.85 -22.71
N PHE A 570 0.30 12.59 -21.77
CA PHE A 570 -0.73 12.10 -20.86
C PHE A 570 -2.11 12.36 -21.49
N HIS A 571 -2.89 11.30 -21.73
CA HIS A 571 -4.24 11.40 -22.27
C HIS A 571 -5.29 11.23 -21.16
N ILE A 572 -6.26 12.16 -21.14
CA ILE A 572 -7.43 12.12 -20.27
C ILE A 572 -8.65 12.05 -21.18
N ASP A 573 -9.49 11.03 -20.99
CA ASP A 573 -10.64 10.72 -21.84
C ASP A 573 -11.92 11.46 -21.44
#